data_AF-A0A447NU05-F1
#
_entry.id   AF-A0A447NU05-F1
#
_cell.length_a   1.000
_cell.length_b   1.000
_cell.length_c   1.000
_cell.angle_alpha   90.00
_cell.angle_beta   90.00
_cell.angle_gamma   90.00
#
_symmetry.space_group_name_H-M   'P 1'
#
loop_
_entity.id
_entity.type
_entity.pdbx_description
1 polymer ?
#
loop_
_entity_poly.entity_id
_entity_poly.type
_entity_poly.pdbx_seq_one_letter_code
_entity_poly.pdbx_strand_id
1 'polypeptide(L)'
;MMPVIYTPTVGAACERFSEIYRRARGVFISYPNRHNMDDILQNVPNHNIKVIVVTDGERILGLGDQGIGGMGIPIGKLSLYTACGGISPAYTLPVVLDVAPTINSYSTIRLHGLASSAHYRR
;
A
#
# COMPACT_ATOMS: atom_id res chain seq x y z
N MET A 1 -7.51 -20.66 8.37
CA MET A 1 -7.64 -19.29 7.82
C MET A 1 -6.38 -18.44 7.97
N MET A 2 -5.62 -18.53 9.08
CA MET A 2 -4.38 -17.76 9.30
C MET A 2 -3.25 -17.99 8.25
N PRO A 3 -2.99 -19.20 7.71
CA PRO A 3 -1.91 -19.43 6.73
C PRO A 3 -2.16 -18.88 5.31
N VAL A 4 -3.39 -18.43 5.02
CA VAL A 4 -3.76 -17.81 3.73
C VAL A 4 -3.59 -16.29 3.81
N ILE A 5 -3.74 -15.72 5.02
CA ILE A 5 -3.62 -14.28 5.30
C ILE A 5 -2.17 -13.90 5.63
N TYR A 6 -1.32 -14.85 6.05
CA TYR A 6 0.12 -14.61 6.26
C TYR A 6 0.98 -15.86 6.02
N THR A 7 2.20 -15.62 5.54
CA THR A 7 3.30 -16.54 5.12
C THR A 7 2.97 -18.04 5.03
N PRO A 8 3.13 -18.67 3.84
CA PRO A 8 3.97 -18.24 2.70
C PRO A 8 3.25 -17.45 1.58
N THR A 9 1.91 -17.34 1.61
CA THR A 9 1.13 -16.83 0.46
C THR A 9 1.25 -15.32 0.21
N VAL A 10 1.56 -14.52 1.24
CA VAL A 10 1.74 -13.06 1.11
C VAL A 10 2.96 -12.68 0.28
N GLY A 11 4.05 -13.47 0.30
CA GLY A 11 5.23 -13.21 -0.52
C GLY A 11 4.90 -13.29 -2.01
N ALA A 12 4.24 -14.37 -2.42
CA ALA A 12 3.76 -14.56 -3.79
C ALA A 12 2.72 -13.50 -4.21
N ALA A 13 1.89 -13.01 -3.26
CA ALA A 13 0.94 -11.93 -3.51
C ALA A 13 1.61 -10.55 -3.66
N CYS A 14 2.79 -10.33 -3.08
CA CYS A 14 3.58 -9.12 -3.31
C CYS A 14 4.24 -9.16 -4.70
N GLU A 15 4.81 -10.30 -5.10
CA GLU A 15 5.41 -10.47 -6.44
C GLU A 15 4.37 -10.36 -7.57
N ARG A 16 3.16 -10.89 -7.35
CA ARG A 16 2.03 -10.81 -8.30
C ARG A 16 1.02 -9.72 -7.94
N PHE A 17 1.43 -8.72 -7.15
CA PHE A 17 0.51 -7.69 -6.66
C PHE A 17 -0.22 -7.00 -7.81
N SER A 18 0.49 -6.68 -8.89
CA SER A 18 -0.05 -6.07 -10.11
C SER A 18 -1.13 -6.93 -10.81
N GLU A 19 -1.11 -8.26 -10.65
CA GLU A 19 -2.07 -9.20 -11.26
C GLU A 19 -3.28 -9.48 -10.36
N ILE A 20 -3.09 -9.48 -9.04
CA ILE A 20 -4.11 -9.85 -8.04
C ILE A 20 -4.85 -8.60 -7.49
N TYR A 21 -4.44 -7.40 -7.89
CA TYR A 21 -5.03 -6.14 -7.45
C TYR A 21 -6.47 -5.96 -7.94
N ARG A 22 -7.45 -6.42 -7.15
CA ARG A 22 -8.87 -6.35 -7.51
C ARG A 22 -9.57 -5.04 -7.10
N ARG A 23 -9.04 -4.33 -6.10
CA ARG A 23 -9.52 -3.00 -5.65
C ARG A 23 -8.39 -2.22 -5.01
N ALA A 24 -8.31 -0.93 -5.34
CA ALA A 24 -7.39 -0.04 -4.69
C ALA A 24 -7.74 0.13 -3.21
N ARG A 25 -6.89 -0.39 -2.33
CA ARG A 25 -6.92 -0.13 -0.88
C ARG A 25 -5.59 0.48 -0.48
N GLY A 26 -5.67 1.59 0.26
CA GLY A 26 -4.52 2.32 0.76
C GLY A 26 -4.21 3.60 -0.02
N VAL A 27 -3.25 4.35 0.52
CA VAL A 27 -2.80 5.63 -0.01
C VAL A 27 -1.38 5.49 -0.53
N PHE A 28 -1.12 6.06 -1.70
CA PHE A 28 0.20 6.13 -2.30
C PHE A 28 0.68 7.57 -2.26
N ILE A 29 1.82 7.82 -1.63
CA ILE A 29 2.43 9.15 -1.55
C ILE A 29 3.79 9.05 -2.23
N SER A 30 3.91 9.64 -3.41
CA SER A 30 5.19 9.71 -4.12
C SER A 30 5.96 10.98 -3.76
N TYR A 31 7.28 10.93 -3.93
CA TYR A 31 8.17 12.05 -3.63
C TYR A 31 7.77 13.38 -4.32
N PRO A 32 7.30 13.42 -5.58
CA PRO A 32 6.81 14.65 -6.20
C PRO A 32 5.64 15.28 -5.44
N ASN A 33 4.81 14.47 -4.79
CA ASN A 33 3.63 14.88 -4.03
C ASN A 33 3.93 15.23 -2.56
N ARG A 34 5.19 15.29 -2.14
CA ARG A 34 5.59 15.56 -0.74
C ARG A 34 5.02 16.84 -0.13
N HIS A 35 4.67 17.83 -0.96
CA HIS A 35 4.08 19.10 -0.53
C HIS A 35 2.55 19.10 -0.54
N ASN A 36 1.93 18.10 -1.17
CA ASN A 36 0.48 17.96 -1.30
C ASN A 36 -0.04 16.78 -0.46
N MET A 37 0.71 16.37 0.57
CA MET A 37 0.35 15.22 1.41
C MET A 37 -0.98 15.44 2.13
N ASP A 38 -1.24 16.66 2.59
CA ASP A 38 -2.48 17.01 3.27
C ASP A 38 -3.69 16.81 2.34
N ASP A 39 -3.62 17.28 1.11
CA ASP A 39 -4.68 17.10 0.11
C ASP A 39 -4.91 15.61 -0.20
N ILE A 40 -3.83 14.83 -0.29
CA ILE A 40 -3.91 13.38 -0.52
C ILE A 40 -4.61 12.68 0.65
N LEU A 41 -4.28 13.05 1.89
CA LEU A 41 -4.88 12.47 3.08
C LEU A 41 -6.34 12.91 3.28
N GLN A 42 -6.68 14.14 2.89
CA GLN A 42 -8.07 14.63 2.91
C GLN A 42 -8.98 13.88 1.94
N ASN A 43 -8.44 13.37 0.83
CA ASN A 43 -9.19 12.56 -0.13
C ASN A 43 -9.49 11.13 0.36
N VAL A 44 -8.95 10.72 1.50
CA VAL A 44 -9.29 9.42 2.10
C VAL A 44 -10.74 9.49 2.57
N PRO A 45 -11.64 8.59 2.11
CA PRO A 45 -13.08 8.67 2.40
C PRO A 45 -13.43 8.46 3.88
N ASN A 46 -12.46 8.09 4.69
CA ASN A 46 -12.63 7.74 6.08
C ASN A 46 -11.73 8.63 6.94
N HIS A 47 -12.34 9.57 7.65
CA HIS A 47 -11.62 10.57 8.42
C HIS A 47 -11.27 10.12 9.85
N ASN A 48 -11.83 9.00 10.33
CA ASN A 48 -11.55 8.49 11.67
C ASN A 48 -10.47 7.38 11.62
N ILE A 49 -9.25 7.73 11.24
CA ILE A 49 -8.13 6.80 11.21
C ILE A 49 -7.43 6.78 12.58
N LYS A 50 -7.20 5.59 13.13
CA LYS A 50 -6.51 5.39 14.41
C LYS A 50 -5.20 4.63 14.27
N VAL A 51 -5.04 3.84 13.20
CA VAL A 51 -3.83 3.07 12.95
C VAL A 51 -3.40 3.17 11.50
N ILE A 52 -2.15 3.57 11.29
CA ILE A 52 -1.51 3.65 9.98
C ILE A 52 -0.39 2.64 9.96
N VAL A 53 -0.27 1.87 8.87
CA VAL A 53 0.93 1.09 8.59
C VAL A 53 1.51 1.59 7.28
N VAL A 54 2.78 1.98 7.33
CA VAL A 54 3.50 2.61 6.23
C VAL A 54 4.73 1.79 5.84
N THR A 55 5.05 1.76 4.55
CA THR A 55 6.30 1.19 4.01
C THR A 55 6.75 1.98 2.79
N ASP A 56 8.04 2.06 2.55
CA ASP A 56 8.64 2.57 1.31
C ASP A 56 8.90 1.48 0.26
N GLY A 57 8.75 0.20 0.64
CA GLY A 57 8.96 -0.92 -0.27
C GLY A 57 10.41 -1.34 -0.46
N GLU A 58 11.39 -0.67 0.15
CA GLU A 58 12.82 -0.89 -0.14
C GLU A 58 13.31 -2.26 0.36
N ARG A 59 12.72 -2.77 1.44
CA ARG A 59 13.12 -4.05 2.04
C ARG A 59 11.93 -4.89 2.45
N ILE A 60 11.27 -5.49 1.46
CA ILE A 60 10.13 -6.38 1.69
C ILE A 60 10.64 -7.77 2.05
N LEU A 61 10.64 -8.07 3.35
CA LEU A 61 11.02 -9.37 3.90
C LEU A 61 12.42 -9.80 3.40
N GLY A 62 12.51 -10.89 2.64
CA GLY A 62 13.73 -11.37 1.96
C GLY A 62 13.73 -11.16 0.45
N LEU A 63 12.75 -10.41 -0.08
CA LEU A 63 12.56 -10.18 -1.53
C LEU A 63 13.28 -8.92 -2.03
N GLY A 64 13.92 -8.16 -1.14
CA GLY A 64 14.59 -6.91 -1.49
C GLY A 64 13.61 -5.77 -1.79
N ASP A 65 14.00 -4.89 -2.70
CA ASP A 65 13.24 -3.69 -3.09
C ASP A 65 12.10 -4.06 -4.04
N GLN A 66 10.87 -3.75 -3.62
CA GLN A 66 9.64 -3.94 -4.38
C GLN A 66 8.93 -2.60 -4.65
N GLY A 67 9.47 -1.48 -4.18
CA GLY A 67 8.86 -0.14 -4.27
C GLY A 67 7.36 -0.15 -3.96
N ILE A 68 6.54 0.34 -4.89
CA ILE A 68 5.08 0.40 -4.72
C ILE A 68 4.40 -0.98 -4.54
N GLY A 69 5.02 -2.05 -5.01
CA GLY A 69 4.57 -3.43 -4.81
C GLY A 69 4.59 -3.85 -3.33
N GLY A 70 5.29 -3.09 -2.49
CA GLY A 70 5.31 -3.26 -1.04
C GLY A 70 3.96 -3.03 -0.35
N MET A 71 2.94 -2.49 -1.03
CA MET A 71 1.59 -2.24 -0.46
C MET A 71 0.92 -3.50 0.14
N GLY A 72 1.32 -4.70 -0.29
CA GLY A 72 0.85 -5.94 0.32
C GLY A 72 1.19 -6.06 1.82
N ILE A 73 2.33 -5.51 2.25
CA ILE A 73 2.78 -5.56 3.65
C ILE A 73 1.88 -4.76 4.61
N PRO A 74 1.60 -3.46 4.38
CA PRO A 74 0.72 -2.71 5.28
C PRO A 74 -0.71 -3.27 5.28
N ILE A 75 -1.22 -3.75 4.13
CA ILE A 75 -2.53 -4.44 4.07
C ILE A 75 -2.54 -5.70 4.94
N GLY A 76 -1.49 -6.53 4.85
CA GLY A 76 -1.35 -7.75 5.63
C GLY A 76 -1.26 -7.46 7.14
N LYS A 77 -0.41 -6.51 7.55
CA LYS A 77 -0.27 -6.10 8.95
C LYS A 77 -1.57 -5.58 9.54
N LEU A 78 -2.29 -4.72 8.82
CA LEU A 78 -3.59 -4.21 9.29
C LEU A 78 -4.67 -5.30 9.37
N SER A 79 -4.61 -6.31 8.49
CA SER A 79 -5.48 -7.48 8.59
C SER A 79 -5.21 -8.27 9.87
N LEU A 80 -3.94 -8.39 10.30
CA LEU A 80 -3.60 -8.99 11.59
C LEU A 80 -4.05 -8.14 12.78
N TYR A 81 -3.94 -6.81 12.68
CA TYR A 81 -4.43 -5.91 13.73
C TYR A 81 -5.96 -6.02 13.89
N THR A 82 -6.66 -6.25 12.79
CA THR A 82 -8.10 -6.51 12.81
C THR A 82 -8.40 -7.89 13.42
N ALA A 83 -7.77 -8.94 12.89
CA ALA A 83 -8.09 -10.32 13.24
C ALA A 83 -7.64 -10.70 14.66
N CYS A 84 -6.46 -10.24 15.08
CA CYS A 84 -5.86 -10.60 16.37
C CYS A 84 -6.02 -9.49 17.42
N GLY A 85 -6.02 -8.23 17.00
CA GLY A 85 -6.09 -7.06 17.89
C GLY A 85 -7.48 -6.46 18.07
N GLY A 86 -8.50 -6.99 17.36
CA GLY A 86 -9.87 -6.48 17.43
C GLY A 86 -10.04 -5.05 16.91
N ILE A 87 -9.07 -4.53 16.16
CA ILE A 87 -9.13 -3.17 15.61
C ILE A 87 -10.07 -3.18 14.41
N SER A 88 -11.12 -2.36 14.42
CA SER A 88 -12.02 -2.26 13.26
C SER A 88 -11.23 -1.85 12.01
N PRO A 89 -11.42 -2.51 10.86
CA PRO A 89 -10.75 -2.15 9.62
C PRO A 89 -11.13 -0.72 9.17
N ALA A 90 -12.29 -0.23 9.60
CA ALA A 90 -12.74 1.14 9.41
C ALA A 90 -11.94 2.17 10.23
N TYR A 91 -10.91 1.78 10.99
CA TYR A 91 -10.00 2.71 11.67
C TYR A 91 -8.56 2.58 11.20
N THR A 92 -8.34 1.88 10.08
CA THR A 92 -7.00 1.53 9.60
C THR A 92 -6.73 2.09 8.21
N LEU A 93 -5.49 2.54 7.97
CA LEU A 93 -5.06 3.09 6.68
C LEU A 93 -3.70 2.51 6.27
N PRO A 94 -3.64 1.68 5.22
CA PRO A 94 -2.37 1.25 4.64
C PRO A 94 -1.78 2.36 3.76
N VAL A 95 -0.49 2.65 3.90
CA VAL A 95 0.21 3.71 3.16
C VAL A 95 1.50 3.18 2.55
N VAL A 96 1.81 3.62 1.33
CA VAL A 96 3.14 3.42 0.71
C VAL A 96 3.77 4.75 0.36
N LEU A 97 5.04 4.91 0.70
CA LEU A 97 5.87 6.07 0.36
C LEU A 97 6.79 5.73 -0.80
N ASP A 98 6.54 6.27 -1.98
CA ASP A 98 7.39 6.07 -3.15
C ASP A 98 8.47 7.17 -3.20
N VAL A 99 9.61 6.88 -2.58
CA VAL A 99 10.71 7.83 -2.35
C VAL A 99 11.94 7.63 -3.25
N ALA A 100 12.00 6.55 -4.04
CA ALA A 100 13.25 6.09 -4.67
C ALA A 100 13.26 6.13 -6.23
N PRO A 101 14.41 6.47 -6.86
CA PRO A 101 14.63 6.48 -8.32
C PRO A 101 15.37 5.22 -8.85
N THR A 102 15.07 4.02 -8.38
CA THR A 102 15.77 2.78 -8.81
C THR A 102 15.23 2.23 -10.14
N ILE A 103 16.07 1.55 -10.93
CA ILE A 103 15.89 1.12 -12.35
C ILE A 103 14.51 0.54 -12.76
N ASN A 104 13.67 0.09 -11.83
CA ASN A 104 12.29 -0.37 -12.06
C ASN A 104 11.22 0.75 -11.99
N SER A 105 11.61 2.01 -11.76
CA SER A 105 10.70 3.16 -11.64
C SER A 105 9.93 3.49 -12.94
N TYR A 106 10.41 3.09 -14.12
CA TYR A 106 9.75 3.41 -15.40
C TYR A 106 8.42 2.67 -15.62
N SER A 107 8.30 1.43 -15.15
CA SER A 107 7.03 0.67 -15.18
C SER A 107 6.09 1.13 -14.05
N THR A 108 6.66 1.51 -12.91
CA THR A 108 5.96 2.06 -11.72
C THR A 108 5.32 3.43 -11.98
N ILE A 109 5.96 4.33 -12.73
CA ILE A 109 5.39 5.62 -13.13
C ILE A 109 4.14 5.45 -14.03
N ARG A 110 4.09 4.42 -14.89
CA ARG A 110 2.88 4.11 -15.68
C ARG A 110 1.73 3.62 -14.80
N LEU A 111 2.02 2.84 -13.76
CA LEU A 111 1.02 2.46 -12.76
C LEU A 111 0.59 3.66 -11.90
N HIS A 112 1.47 4.59 -11.59
CA HIS A 112 1.13 5.85 -10.91
C HIS A 112 0.15 6.68 -11.76
N GLY A 113 0.34 6.74 -13.08
CA GLY A 113 -0.63 7.34 -14.01
C GLY A 113 -2.01 6.67 -13.97
N LEU A 114 -2.07 5.34 -13.88
CA LEU A 114 -3.33 4.59 -13.83
C LEU A 114 -4.00 4.62 -12.44
N ALA A 115 -3.23 4.50 -11.35
CA ALA A 115 -3.72 4.46 -9.98
C ALA A 115 -4.08 5.86 -9.46
N SER A 116 -3.27 6.88 -9.75
CA SER A 116 -3.61 8.28 -9.44
C SER A 116 -4.83 8.72 -10.24
N SER A 117 -4.96 8.36 -11.53
CA SER A 117 -6.18 8.62 -12.31
C SER A 117 -7.42 7.89 -11.79
N ALA A 118 -7.26 6.68 -11.24
CA ALA A 118 -8.37 5.91 -10.68
C ALA A 118 -8.78 6.37 -9.28
N HIS A 119 -7.88 6.97 -8.51
CA HIS A 119 -8.16 7.53 -7.18
C HIS A 119 -8.62 9.00 -7.25
N TYR A 120 -8.15 9.77 -8.24
CA TYR A 120 -8.48 11.18 -8.44
C TYR A 120 -9.72 11.41 -9.33
N ARG A 121 -10.18 10.41 -10.11
CA ARG A 121 -11.49 10.46 -10.79
C ARG A 121 -12.60 10.02 -9.85
N ARG A 122 -12.97 10.87 -8.88
CA ARG A 122 -14.34 11.04 -8.40
C ARG A 122 -14.54 12.48 -7.97
#